data_AF-A0AAJ2YIJ6-F1
#
_entry.id   AF-A0AAJ2YIJ6-F1
#
_cell.length_a   1.000
_cell.length_b   1.000
_cell.length_c   1.000
_cell.angle_alpha   90.00
_cell.angle_beta   90.00
_cell.angle_gamma   90.00
#
_symmetry.space_group_name_H-M   'P 1'
#
loop_
_entity.id
_entity.type
_entity.pdbx_description
1 polymer ?
#
loop_
_entity_poly.entity_id
_entity_poly.type
_entity_poly.pdbx_seq_one_letter_code
_entity_poly.pdbx_strand_id
1 'polypeptide(L)'
;MDRRVFNRRVILGGAAVATTSLSTASEAASASTTARTAPAGGEVRRIKMYAERLSGGRMGYGFERGKASVPGPLIELNEGDTLHIEFENTMDVPVSLHVHGVDYEISSDGTRQNKSAVEPGGTRVYTWRTHKPGRREDGTWRAGSAGYWHYHDHVVGTVHGTGGIRNGLYGPVVVRRKGDILPDATHTIVFNDMTINNKPPHSGPDFEATMGDRVEIVMITHGEYYHTFHMHGHRWADNRTGILTGPDDPTRVVDTKICGPAESFGFQVIAGEGVGAGAWMYHCHVQSHSDMGMAGLFLVKKPDGTIPGYDPHEHARTASSGEKSGHAH
;
A
#
# COMPACT_ATOMS: atom_id res chain seq x y z
N MET A 1 -57.31 -48.43 -39.32
CA MET A 1 -57.98 -49.47 -38.52
C MET A 1 -56.95 -50.06 -37.58
N ASP A 2 -57.34 -50.10 -36.31
CA ASP A 2 -56.56 -50.41 -35.11
C ASP A 2 -55.74 -51.71 -35.19
N ARG A 3 -54.53 -51.72 -34.58
CA ARG A 3 -53.93 -52.92 -33.95
C ARG A 3 -52.67 -52.56 -33.15
N ARG A 4 -52.83 -52.62 -31.82
CA ARG A 4 -51.79 -52.65 -30.78
C ARG A 4 -50.78 -53.76 -31.02
N VAL A 5 -49.51 -53.50 -30.74
CA VAL A 5 -48.55 -54.54 -30.30
C VAL A 5 -47.65 -53.97 -29.21
N PHE A 6 -47.82 -54.49 -27.99
CA PHE A 6 -46.87 -54.40 -26.89
C PHE A 6 -45.64 -55.24 -27.23
N ASN A 7 -44.44 -54.71 -27.04
CA ASN A 7 -43.22 -55.53 -27.03
C ASN A 7 -42.45 -55.29 -25.73
N ARG A 8 -42.50 -56.28 -24.84
CA ARG A 8 -41.55 -56.46 -23.73
C ARG A 8 -40.36 -57.24 -24.27
N ARG A 9 -39.15 -56.66 -24.24
CA ARG A 9 -37.92 -57.43 -24.07
C ARG A 9 -36.91 -56.63 -23.26
N VAL A 10 -36.61 -57.19 -22.09
CA VAL A 10 -35.46 -56.95 -21.24
C VAL A 10 -34.22 -57.54 -21.92
N ILE A 11 -33.11 -56.80 -21.94
CA ILE A 11 -31.76 -57.38 -22.04
C ILE A 11 -30.87 -56.67 -21.00
N LEU A 12 -30.34 -57.48 -20.09
CA LEU A 12 -29.27 -57.14 -19.14
C LEU A 12 -27.97 -56.81 -19.89
N GLY A 13 -27.17 -55.91 -19.33
CA GLY A 13 -25.73 -55.88 -19.58
C GLY A 13 -25.09 -54.54 -19.26
N GLY A 14 -24.22 -54.52 -18.23
CA GLY A 14 -23.28 -53.42 -18.03
C GLY A 14 -23.10 -53.00 -16.58
N ALA A 15 -22.39 -53.82 -15.79
CA ALA A 15 -21.71 -53.33 -14.60
C ALA A 15 -20.49 -52.50 -15.05
N ALA A 16 -20.54 -51.19 -14.84
CA ALA A 16 -19.37 -50.33 -14.85
C ALA A 16 -19.32 -49.63 -13.50
N VAL A 17 -18.43 -50.11 -12.63
CA VAL A 17 -18.07 -49.43 -11.38
C VAL A 17 -17.21 -48.25 -11.77
N ALA A 18 -17.84 -47.08 -11.94
CA ALA A 18 -17.12 -45.83 -12.00
C ALA A 18 -16.81 -45.41 -10.56
N THR A 19 -15.59 -45.68 -10.11
CA THR A 19 -15.03 -45.01 -8.93
C THR A 19 -14.76 -43.56 -9.32
N THR A 20 -15.79 -42.72 -9.23
CA THR A 20 -15.62 -41.28 -9.15
C THR A 20 -14.99 -40.98 -7.80
N SER A 21 -13.66 -40.90 -7.80
CA SER A 21 -12.90 -40.26 -6.73
C SER A 21 -13.36 -38.82 -6.67
N LEU A 22 -14.37 -38.53 -5.85
CA LEU A 22 -14.66 -37.17 -5.44
C LEU A 22 -13.42 -36.69 -4.70
N SER A 23 -12.56 -35.97 -5.40
CA SER A 23 -11.58 -35.11 -4.76
C SER A 23 -12.38 -34.15 -3.90
N THR A 24 -12.38 -34.40 -2.59
CA THR A 24 -12.82 -33.43 -1.59
C THR A 24 -12.02 -32.17 -1.87
N ALA A 25 -12.67 -31.20 -2.51
CA ALA A 25 -12.19 -29.83 -2.50
C ALA A 25 -11.95 -29.52 -1.03
N SER A 26 -10.69 -29.24 -0.68
CA SER A 26 -10.35 -28.73 0.63
C SER A 26 -11.23 -27.51 0.82
N GLU A 27 -12.22 -27.61 1.70
CA GLU A 27 -12.94 -26.49 2.24
C GLU A 27 -11.88 -25.46 2.61
N ALA A 28 -11.85 -24.34 1.90
CA ALA A 28 -11.00 -23.23 2.27
C ALA A 28 -11.35 -22.93 3.72
N ALA A 29 -10.38 -23.12 4.62
CA ALA A 29 -10.56 -22.80 6.01
C ALA A 29 -10.87 -21.31 6.07
N SER A 30 -12.16 -20.98 6.17
CA SER A 30 -12.60 -19.65 6.53
C SER A 30 -12.09 -19.46 7.94
N ALA A 31 -10.97 -18.77 8.07
CA ALA A 31 -10.46 -18.34 9.37
C ALA A 31 -11.51 -17.38 9.94
N SER A 32 -12.47 -17.95 10.67
CA SER A 32 -13.54 -17.25 11.37
C SER A 32 -12.97 -16.63 12.65
N THR A 33 -12.04 -15.70 12.48
CA THR A 33 -11.71 -14.72 13.50
C THR A 33 -12.41 -13.43 13.12
N THR A 34 -13.32 -12.96 13.96
CA THR A 34 -13.96 -11.66 13.79
C THR A 34 -12.86 -10.61 13.56
N ALA A 35 -12.91 -9.91 12.42
CA ALA A 35 -11.86 -8.98 12.06
C ALA A 35 -11.76 -7.86 13.12
N ARG A 36 -10.54 -7.51 13.51
CA ARG A 36 -10.29 -6.36 14.40
C ARG A 36 -10.72 -5.09 13.70
N THR A 37 -11.30 -4.14 14.43
CA THR A 37 -11.75 -2.86 13.85
C THR A 37 -11.20 -1.66 14.61
N ALA A 38 -11.03 -0.55 13.89
CA ALA A 38 -10.50 0.69 14.42
C ALA A 38 -11.47 1.30 15.46
N PRO A 39 -10.96 1.76 16.62
CA PRO A 39 -11.77 2.47 17.60
C PRO A 39 -12.15 3.87 17.09
N ALA A 40 -12.99 4.58 17.84
CA ALA A 40 -13.22 5.99 17.58
C ALA A 40 -11.98 6.81 17.99
N GLY A 41 -11.64 7.83 17.19
CA GLY A 41 -10.66 8.84 17.58
C GLY A 41 -11.25 9.96 18.42
N GLY A 42 -10.41 10.96 18.68
CA GLY A 42 -10.65 12.10 19.58
C GLY A 42 -9.48 12.38 20.53
N GLU A 43 -8.35 11.70 20.36
CA GLU A 43 -7.21 11.83 21.25
C GLU A 43 -6.23 12.90 20.77
N VAL A 44 -5.55 13.55 21.71
CA VAL A 44 -4.41 14.42 21.41
C VAL A 44 -3.14 13.61 21.56
N ARG A 45 -2.43 13.42 20.46
CA ARG A 45 -1.21 12.63 20.33
C ARG A 45 -0.02 13.55 20.11
N ARG A 46 1.16 13.09 20.50
CA ARG A 46 2.41 13.82 20.29
C ARG A 46 3.53 12.86 19.91
N ILE A 47 4.30 13.23 18.89
CA ILE A 47 5.45 12.48 18.41
C ILE A 47 6.63 13.42 18.17
N LYS A 48 7.84 12.86 18.14
CA LYS A 48 9.02 13.53 17.60
C LYS A 48 9.26 13.05 16.17
N MET A 49 9.77 13.93 15.32
CA MET A 49 10.18 13.59 13.97
C MET A 49 11.43 14.36 13.60
N TYR A 50 12.35 13.68 12.93
CA TYR A 50 13.62 14.22 12.48
C TYR A 50 13.69 14.12 10.96
N ALA A 51 14.18 15.16 10.30
CA ALA A 51 14.64 15.07 8.93
C ALA A 51 16.17 15.01 8.92
N GLU A 52 16.72 13.98 8.27
CA GLU A 52 18.14 13.66 8.31
C GLU A 52 18.69 13.39 6.90
N ARG A 53 19.98 13.69 6.72
CA ARG A 53 20.72 13.20 5.54
C ARG A 53 21.04 11.73 5.73
N LEU A 54 20.87 10.96 4.66
CA LEU A 54 21.20 9.54 4.58
C LEU A 54 22.39 9.32 3.63
N SER A 55 22.94 8.10 3.64
CA SER A 55 24.00 7.70 2.71
C SER A 55 23.58 7.85 1.25
N GLY A 56 24.53 8.20 0.38
CA GLY A 56 24.29 8.33 -1.06
C GLY A 56 23.54 9.60 -1.47
N GLY A 57 23.59 10.65 -0.63
CA GLY A 57 22.92 11.94 -0.90
C GLY A 57 21.41 11.94 -0.67
N ARG A 58 20.85 10.82 -0.18
CA ARG A 58 19.44 10.70 0.19
C ARG A 58 19.10 11.52 1.44
N MET A 59 17.82 11.71 1.66
CA MET A 59 17.23 12.36 2.84
C MET A 59 16.05 11.50 3.30
N GLY A 60 15.75 11.50 4.59
CA GLY A 60 14.64 10.73 5.12
C GLY A 60 14.08 11.31 6.41
N TYR A 61 12.88 10.86 6.75
CA TYR A 61 12.24 11.16 8.01
C TYR A 61 12.37 9.97 8.98
N GLY A 62 12.45 10.24 10.28
CA GLY A 62 12.47 9.21 11.33
C GLY A 62 11.89 9.72 12.64
N PHE A 63 11.36 8.82 13.48
CA PHE A 63 10.88 9.19 14.82
C PHE A 63 12.00 9.33 15.85
N GLU A 64 13.17 8.79 15.55
CA GLU A 64 14.38 8.87 16.36
C GLU A 64 15.54 9.34 15.50
N ARG A 65 16.47 10.11 16.09
CA ARG A 65 17.70 10.52 15.40
C ARG A 65 18.54 9.31 15.01
N GLY A 66 19.15 9.36 13.83
CA GLY A 66 19.94 8.28 13.25
C GLY A 66 19.10 7.09 12.78
N LYS A 67 17.77 7.23 12.75
CA LYS A 67 16.82 6.16 12.38
C LYS A 67 15.88 6.60 11.25
N ALA A 68 16.21 7.68 10.54
CA ALA A 68 15.48 8.05 9.33
C ALA A 68 15.46 6.92 8.29
N SER A 69 14.32 6.78 7.62
CA SER A 69 14.07 5.77 6.59
C SER A 69 13.46 6.38 5.33
N VAL A 70 13.51 5.62 4.24
CA VAL A 70 12.80 5.92 2.99
C VAL A 70 12.03 4.66 2.57
N PRO A 71 10.68 4.69 2.55
CA PRO A 71 9.81 5.78 2.99
C PRO A 71 10.00 6.11 4.48
N GLY A 72 9.61 7.31 4.89
CA GLY A 72 9.53 7.71 6.29
C GLY A 72 8.54 6.84 7.07
N PRO A 73 8.53 6.93 8.41
CA PRO A 73 7.70 6.08 9.25
C PRO A 73 6.20 6.29 9.02
N LEU A 74 5.44 5.21 9.11
CA LEU A 74 3.97 5.24 9.04
C LEU A 74 3.38 6.01 10.23
N ILE A 75 2.49 6.95 9.93
CA ILE A 75 1.65 7.63 10.93
C ILE A 75 0.22 7.09 10.80
N GLU A 76 -0.32 6.53 11.87
CA GLU A 76 -1.71 6.08 11.94
C GLU A 76 -2.49 6.90 12.95
N LEU A 77 -3.67 7.39 12.55
CA LEU A 77 -4.60 8.19 13.35
C LEU A 77 -6.01 7.64 13.22
N ASN A 78 -6.87 7.91 14.20
CA ASN A 78 -8.32 7.70 14.05
C ASN A 78 -9.03 9.05 13.82
N GLU A 79 -10.11 9.07 13.03
CA GLU A 79 -10.90 10.30 12.80
C GLU A 79 -11.32 10.96 14.12
N GLY A 80 -10.93 12.22 14.29
CA GLY A 80 -11.10 13.03 15.50
C GLY A 80 -9.80 13.27 16.27
N ASP A 81 -8.75 12.49 16.01
CA ASP A 81 -7.45 12.69 16.64
C ASP A 81 -6.78 14.01 16.19
N THR A 82 -5.99 14.57 17.10
CA THR A 82 -5.03 15.66 16.83
C THR A 82 -3.63 15.14 17.07
N LEU A 83 -2.71 15.39 16.13
CA LEU A 83 -1.30 15.02 16.22
C LEU A 83 -0.42 16.27 16.26
N HIS A 84 0.35 16.41 17.33
CA HIS A 84 1.44 17.38 17.40
C HIS A 84 2.78 16.69 17.08
N ILE A 85 3.48 17.19 16.08
CA ILE A 85 4.76 16.66 15.62
C ILE A 85 5.85 17.64 16.04
N GLU A 86 6.61 17.29 17.06
CA GLU A 86 7.86 17.98 17.42
C GLU A 86 8.91 17.66 16.36
N PHE A 87 8.98 18.50 15.34
CA PHE A 87 9.84 18.31 14.21
C PHE A 87 11.19 19.02 14.41
N GLU A 88 12.27 18.33 14.06
CA GLU A 88 13.61 18.88 14.04
C GLU A 88 14.31 18.63 12.70
N ASN A 89 14.89 19.68 12.14
CA ASN A 89 15.74 19.60 10.97
C ASN A 89 17.20 19.41 11.40
N THR A 90 17.76 18.21 11.21
CA THR A 90 19.17 17.94 11.54
C THR A 90 20.12 18.16 10.35
N MET A 91 19.60 18.66 9.23
CA MET A 91 20.36 18.90 8.01
C MET A 91 20.91 20.33 7.97
N ASP A 92 21.75 20.59 6.97
CA ASP A 92 22.40 21.88 6.66
C ASP A 92 21.63 22.71 5.60
N VAL A 93 20.42 22.28 5.22
CA VAL A 93 19.53 23.00 4.31
C VAL A 93 18.12 23.13 4.92
N PRO A 94 17.33 24.16 4.57
CA PRO A 94 15.95 24.25 5.02
C PRO A 94 15.12 23.06 4.52
N VAL A 95 14.28 22.52 5.40
CA VAL A 95 13.35 21.41 5.11
C VAL A 95 11.98 21.74 5.68
N SER A 96 10.95 21.05 5.26
CA SER A 96 9.61 21.20 5.83
C SER A 96 8.91 19.87 5.98
N LEU A 97 7.69 19.91 6.53
CA LEU A 97 6.79 18.78 6.59
C LEU A 97 5.40 19.24 6.14
N HIS A 98 4.98 18.78 4.96
CA HIS A 98 3.65 19.00 4.37
C HIS A 98 2.88 17.68 4.35
N VAL A 99 1.55 17.72 4.48
CA VAL A 99 0.70 16.53 4.58
C VAL A 99 -0.56 16.66 3.74
N HIS A 100 -1.01 15.55 3.16
CA HIS A 100 -2.25 15.47 2.39
C HIS A 100 -3.42 15.00 3.27
N GLY A 101 -4.63 15.44 2.93
CA GLY A 101 -5.91 14.90 3.41
C GLY A 101 -6.33 15.19 4.86
N VAL A 102 -5.38 15.48 5.77
CA VAL A 102 -5.68 15.89 7.15
C VAL A 102 -5.93 17.40 7.26
N ASP A 103 -6.61 17.82 8.33
CA ASP A 103 -6.85 19.24 8.58
C ASP A 103 -5.60 19.88 9.21
N TYR A 104 -5.16 21.02 8.70
CA TYR A 104 -4.09 21.80 9.32
C TYR A 104 -4.35 23.29 9.14
N GLU A 105 -3.76 24.12 9.99
CA GLU A 105 -3.75 25.57 9.79
C GLU A 105 -2.57 25.98 8.91
N ILE A 106 -2.64 27.16 8.29
CA ILE A 106 -1.59 27.64 7.37
C ILE A 106 -0.19 27.71 8.01
N SER A 107 -0.11 27.78 9.35
CA SER A 107 1.13 27.72 10.11
C SER A 107 1.79 26.32 10.11
N SER A 108 1.06 25.28 9.73
CA SER A 108 1.53 23.88 9.63
C SER A 108 1.51 23.36 8.20
N ASP A 109 1.41 24.24 7.20
CA ASP A 109 1.36 23.86 5.78
C ASP A 109 2.70 23.34 5.23
N GLY A 110 3.81 23.70 5.87
CA GLY A 110 5.15 23.26 5.47
C GLY A 110 5.71 23.97 4.23
N THR A 111 5.28 25.20 3.91
CA THR A 111 5.75 25.93 2.72
C THR A 111 6.57 27.17 3.07
N ARG A 112 7.39 27.64 2.12
CA ARG A 112 8.18 28.88 2.31
C ARG A 112 7.27 30.11 2.34
N GLN A 113 6.17 30.07 1.59
CA GLN A 113 5.25 31.17 1.33
C GLN A 113 4.57 31.65 2.62
N ASN A 114 4.21 30.72 3.51
CA ASN A 114 3.63 31.02 4.82
C ASN A 114 4.62 30.84 5.97
N LYS A 115 5.93 30.77 5.66
CA LYS A 115 7.03 30.73 6.64
C LYS A 115 6.88 29.58 7.64
N SER A 116 6.46 28.42 7.15
CA SER A 116 6.29 27.20 7.95
C SER A 116 7.32 26.11 7.63
N ALA A 117 8.39 26.46 6.89
CA ALA A 117 9.61 25.66 6.77
C ALA A 117 10.45 25.70 8.07
N VAL A 118 11.42 24.81 8.18
CA VAL A 118 12.36 24.70 9.31
C VAL A 118 13.78 24.88 8.81
N GLU A 119 14.43 25.94 9.30
CA GLU A 119 15.83 26.25 8.99
C GLU A 119 16.79 25.15 9.49
N PRO A 120 18.04 25.10 8.98
CA PRO A 120 19.06 24.17 9.46
C PRO A 120 19.23 24.20 10.99
N GLY A 121 19.18 23.04 11.64
CA GLY A 121 19.25 22.89 13.11
C GLY A 121 18.01 23.41 13.86
N GLY A 122 17.00 23.89 13.15
CA GLY A 122 15.78 24.44 13.72
C GLY A 122 14.78 23.37 14.16
N THR A 123 13.82 23.79 14.98
CA THR A 123 12.69 22.98 15.42
C THR A 123 11.37 23.69 15.17
N ARG A 124 10.31 22.93 14.89
CA ARG A 124 8.93 23.44 14.76
C ARG A 124 7.95 22.39 15.27
N VAL A 125 6.82 22.83 15.82
CA VAL A 125 5.69 21.93 16.05
C VAL A 125 4.70 22.05 14.89
N TYR A 126 4.56 21.00 14.08
CA TYR A 126 3.45 20.87 13.14
C TYR A 126 2.24 20.29 13.84
N THR A 127 1.04 20.78 13.54
CA THR A 127 -0.20 20.27 14.13
C THR A 127 -1.15 19.82 13.03
N TRP A 128 -1.46 18.52 13.03
CA TRP A 128 -2.43 17.90 12.15
C TRP A 128 -3.66 17.52 12.96
N ARG A 129 -4.84 17.78 12.42
CA ARG A 129 -6.13 17.43 13.01
C ARG A 129 -6.88 16.54 12.03
N THR A 130 -7.79 15.75 12.57
CA THR A 130 -8.71 14.95 11.77
C THR A 130 -10.12 15.16 12.29
N HIS A 131 -11.10 14.94 11.43
CA HIS A 131 -12.50 15.06 11.80
C HIS A 131 -13.33 13.88 11.31
N LYS A 132 -14.40 13.60 12.06
CA LYS A 132 -15.41 12.60 11.70
C LYS A 132 -16.33 13.16 10.62
N PRO A 133 -16.89 12.32 9.73
CA PRO A 133 -17.90 12.76 8.78
C PRO A 133 -19.16 13.22 9.52
N GLY A 134 -19.96 14.09 8.90
CA GLY A 134 -21.20 14.55 9.51
C GLY A 134 -22.02 15.47 8.61
N ARG A 135 -23.27 15.73 9.01
CA ARG A 135 -24.16 16.65 8.31
C ARG A 135 -23.88 18.09 8.75
N ARG A 136 -23.75 19.01 7.79
CA ARG A 136 -23.64 20.45 8.04
C ARG A 136 -25.03 21.05 8.32
N GLU A 137 -25.06 22.27 8.84
CA GLU A 137 -26.30 23.02 9.08
C GLU A 137 -27.10 23.27 7.79
N ASP A 138 -26.41 23.47 6.66
CA ASP A 138 -27.02 23.62 5.33
C ASP A 138 -27.58 22.30 4.75
N GLY A 139 -27.48 21.20 5.50
CA GLY A 139 -27.98 19.88 5.13
C GLY A 139 -27.04 19.04 4.28
N THR A 140 -25.91 19.58 3.80
CA THR A 140 -24.89 18.84 3.03
C THR A 140 -24.08 17.87 3.89
N TRP A 141 -23.43 16.88 3.27
CA TRP A 141 -22.53 15.96 3.96
C TRP A 141 -21.09 16.47 3.93
N ARG A 142 -20.44 16.54 5.09
CA ARG A 142 -19.00 16.75 5.21
C ARG A 142 -18.32 15.38 5.24
N ALA A 143 -17.53 15.08 4.22
CA ALA A 143 -16.66 13.90 4.24
C ALA A 143 -15.67 14.04 5.40
N GLY A 144 -15.41 12.96 6.13
CA GLY A 144 -14.40 12.94 7.19
C GLY A 144 -12.99 12.71 6.65
N SER A 145 -11.99 12.77 7.52
CA SER A 145 -10.58 12.66 7.14
C SER A 145 -10.09 11.25 6.82
N ALA A 146 -10.90 10.20 7.01
CA ALA A 146 -10.42 8.83 6.81
C ALA A 146 -10.00 8.53 5.36
N GLY A 147 -8.83 7.95 5.19
CA GLY A 147 -8.21 7.65 3.90
C GLY A 147 -6.75 7.25 4.03
N TYR A 148 -6.18 6.88 2.89
CA TYR A 148 -4.75 6.66 2.71
C TYR A 148 -4.15 7.95 2.16
N TRP A 149 -3.23 8.53 2.91
CA TRP A 149 -2.61 9.81 2.64
C TRP A 149 -1.09 9.70 2.75
N HIS A 150 -0.39 10.81 2.57
CA HIS A 150 1.06 10.88 2.71
C HIS A 150 1.51 12.25 3.19
N TYR A 151 2.74 12.30 3.69
CA TYR A 151 3.47 13.51 4.02
C TYR A 151 4.76 13.57 3.22
N HIS A 152 5.24 14.78 2.91
CA HIS A 152 6.48 14.99 2.18
C HIS A 152 7.09 16.37 2.46
N ASP A 153 8.36 16.55 2.06
CA ASP A 153 9.00 17.87 2.04
C ASP A 153 8.41 18.76 0.93
N HIS A 154 8.39 20.08 1.16
CA HIS A 154 7.90 21.06 0.18
C HIS A 154 8.91 22.19 -0.10
N VAL A 155 10.17 22.11 0.37
CA VAL A 155 11.09 23.26 0.29
C VAL A 155 12.54 22.95 -0.11
N VAL A 156 12.94 21.68 -0.13
CA VAL A 156 14.28 21.24 -0.55
C VAL A 156 14.35 21.19 -2.07
N GLY A 157 15.40 21.82 -2.63
CA GLY A 157 15.62 21.94 -4.07
C GLY A 157 14.77 23.01 -4.74
N THR A 158 13.45 22.94 -4.60
CA THR A 158 12.49 23.93 -5.15
C THR A 158 11.46 24.33 -4.09
N VAL A 159 10.66 25.35 -4.37
CA VAL A 159 9.54 25.76 -3.50
C VAL A 159 8.37 24.76 -3.49
N HIS A 160 8.48 23.66 -4.23
CA HIS A 160 7.55 22.53 -4.27
C HIS A 160 8.18 21.23 -3.77
N GLY A 161 9.37 21.29 -3.15
CA GLY A 161 10.01 20.12 -2.55
C GLY A 161 10.53 19.08 -3.54
N THR A 162 10.69 19.43 -4.82
CA THR A 162 11.14 18.48 -5.86
C THR A 162 12.44 17.76 -5.48
N GLY A 163 13.39 18.48 -4.87
CA GLY A 163 14.64 17.87 -4.40
C GLY A 163 14.43 16.98 -3.17
N GLY A 164 13.59 17.39 -2.22
CA GLY A 164 13.30 16.62 -1.02
C GLY A 164 12.59 15.31 -1.33
N ILE A 165 11.53 15.36 -2.14
CA ILE A 165 10.78 14.20 -2.62
C ILE A 165 11.71 13.24 -3.35
N ARG A 166 12.48 13.71 -4.34
CA ARG A 166 13.44 12.89 -5.08
C ARG A 166 14.45 12.22 -4.15
N ASN A 167 14.88 12.89 -3.09
CA ASN A 167 15.89 12.37 -2.17
C ASN A 167 15.34 11.41 -1.11
N GLY A 168 14.02 11.29 -0.94
CA GLY A 168 13.39 10.34 -0.01
C GLY A 168 12.57 10.95 1.12
N LEU A 169 12.36 12.27 1.14
CA LEU A 169 11.54 12.94 2.16
C LEU A 169 10.04 12.80 1.85
N TYR A 170 9.54 11.57 1.99
CA TYR A 170 8.12 11.24 1.91
C TYR A 170 7.78 10.08 2.86
N GLY A 171 6.54 9.96 3.30
CA GLY A 171 6.08 8.84 4.12
C GLY A 171 4.55 8.73 4.20
N PRO A 172 4.02 7.57 4.63
CA PRO A 172 2.59 7.29 4.58
C PRO A 172 1.84 7.80 5.83
N VAL A 173 0.59 8.21 5.64
CA VAL A 173 -0.37 8.48 6.71
C VAL A 173 -1.64 7.67 6.47
N VAL A 174 -2.13 6.96 7.48
CA VAL A 174 -3.43 6.29 7.43
C VAL A 174 -4.33 6.91 8.48
N VAL A 175 -5.46 7.47 8.05
CA VAL A 175 -6.51 7.93 8.97
C VAL A 175 -7.66 6.94 8.91
N ARG A 176 -7.92 6.27 10.03
CA ARG A 176 -8.95 5.22 10.14
C ARG A 176 -10.27 5.81 10.61
N ARG A 177 -11.38 5.38 10.01
CA ARG A 177 -12.74 5.62 10.50
C ARG A 177 -13.07 4.55 11.54
N LYS A 178 -13.85 4.92 12.57
CA LYS A 178 -14.39 3.94 13.54
C LYS A 178 -15.06 2.79 12.77
N GLY A 179 -14.66 1.55 13.06
CA GLY A 179 -15.19 0.36 12.41
C GLY A 179 -14.43 -0.10 11.17
N ASP A 180 -13.46 0.68 10.67
CA ASP A 180 -12.56 0.22 9.60
C ASP A 180 -11.82 -1.05 10.05
N ILE A 181 -11.71 -2.03 9.16
CA ILE A 181 -11.01 -3.29 9.45
C ILE A 181 -9.51 -3.01 9.59
N LEU A 182 -8.89 -3.55 10.64
CA LEU A 182 -7.46 -3.44 10.90
C LEU A 182 -6.72 -4.62 10.26
N PRO A 183 -5.56 -4.37 9.62
CA PRO A 183 -4.73 -5.42 9.06
C PRO A 183 -3.83 -6.08 10.10
N ASP A 184 -3.22 -7.19 9.71
CA ASP A 184 -2.17 -7.88 10.46
C ASP A 184 -0.80 -7.24 10.18
N ALA A 185 -0.58 -6.76 8.96
CA ALA A 185 0.60 -5.99 8.57
C ALA A 185 0.24 -4.91 7.54
N THR A 186 0.98 -3.80 7.57
CA THR A 186 0.89 -2.73 6.58
C THR A 186 2.23 -2.55 5.89
N HIS A 187 2.22 -2.51 4.56
CA HIS A 187 3.39 -2.27 3.74
C HIS A 187 3.19 -1.03 2.88
N THR A 188 4.27 -0.29 2.64
CA THR A 188 4.23 0.95 1.85
C THR A 188 5.06 0.81 0.59
N ILE A 189 4.42 1.10 -0.54
CA ILE A 189 5.02 1.07 -1.87
C ILE A 189 4.91 2.49 -2.42
N VAL A 190 6.06 3.12 -2.65
CA VAL A 190 6.13 4.44 -3.25
C VAL A 190 6.81 4.34 -4.60
N PHE A 191 6.08 4.64 -5.67
CA PHE A 191 6.69 4.88 -6.97
C PHE A 191 7.19 6.32 -7.01
N ASN A 192 8.49 6.51 -6.83
CA ASN A 192 9.13 7.82 -6.87
C ASN A 192 10.04 7.89 -8.09
N ASP A 193 9.62 8.67 -9.09
CA ASP A 193 10.18 8.60 -10.44
C ASP A 193 10.25 7.14 -10.91
N MET A 194 11.39 6.69 -11.42
CA MET A 194 11.61 5.31 -11.92
C MET A 194 12.05 4.33 -10.84
N THR A 195 11.80 4.63 -9.56
CA THR A 195 12.22 3.78 -8.43
C THR A 195 11.04 3.36 -7.56
N ILE A 196 11.22 2.25 -6.84
CA ILE A 196 10.31 1.86 -5.75
C ILE A 196 11.03 2.18 -4.43
N ASN A 197 10.46 3.03 -3.59
CA ASN A 197 11.02 3.39 -2.28
C ASN A 197 12.49 3.89 -2.36
N ASN A 198 12.87 4.57 -3.45
CA ASN A 198 14.25 5.00 -3.74
C ASN A 198 15.29 3.85 -3.71
N LYS A 199 14.85 2.62 -3.98
CA LYS A 199 15.74 1.48 -4.16
C LYS A 199 16.26 1.40 -5.60
N PRO A 200 17.45 0.81 -5.80
CA PRO A 200 17.95 0.52 -7.14
C PRO A 200 16.95 -0.32 -7.97
N PRO A 201 16.99 -0.22 -9.30
CA PRO A 201 16.30 -1.15 -10.20
C PRO A 201 16.44 -2.61 -9.79
N HIS A 202 15.35 -3.39 -9.93
CA HIS A 202 15.33 -4.84 -9.69
C HIS A 202 15.67 -5.28 -8.25
N SER A 203 15.54 -4.40 -7.25
CA SER A 203 15.90 -4.70 -5.85
C SER A 203 14.70 -4.71 -4.89
N GLY A 204 13.50 -4.95 -5.42
CA GLY A 204 12.26 -5.01 -4.66
C GLY A 204 11.74 -3.62 -4.25
N PRO A 205 11.21 -3.44 -3.02
CA PRO A 205 11.27 -4.37 -1.89
C PRO A 205 10.40 -5.61 -2.07
N ASP A 206 10.75 -6.68 -1.37
CA ASP A 206 9.88 -7.85 -1.23
C ASP A 206 9.18 -7.80 0.13
N PHE A 207 7.96 -8.29 0.19
CA PHE A 207 7.15 -8.38 1.41
C PHE A 207 6.72 -9.82 1.65
N GLU A 208 6.75 -10.25 2.90
CA GLU A 208 6.34 -11.59 3.28
C GLU A 208 4.98 -11.56 3.98
N ALA A 209 4.18 -12.58 3.70
CA ALA A 209 2.97 -12.90 4.45
C ALA A 209 2.81 -14.41 4.55
N THR A 210 1.92 -14.86 5.43
CA THR A 210 1.41 -16.23 5.44
C THR A 210 0.05 -16.25 4.77
N MET A 211 -0.29 -17.35 4.09
CA MET A 211 -1.63 -17.55 3.54
C MET A 211 -2.71 -17.26 4.60
N GLY A 212 -3.68 -16.42 4.24
CA GLY A 212 -4.77 -16.00 5.12
C GLY A 212 -4.51 -14.71 5.90
N ASP A 213 -3.27 -14.21 5.96
CA ASP A 213 -2.97 -12.93 6.60
C ASP A 213 -3.71 -11.78 5.92
N ARG A 214 -4.25 -10.86 6.70
CA ARG A 214 -4.80 -9.61 6.19
C ARG A 214 -3.70 -8.58 6.03
N VAL A 215 -3.31 -8.33 4.79
CA VAL A 215 -2.21 -7.43 4.45
C VAL A 215 -2.76 -6.12 3.87
N GLU A 216 -2.35 -5.00 4.43
CA GLU A 216 -2.65 -3.65 3.94
C GLU A 216 -1.49 -3.11 3.10
N ILE A 217 -1.82 -2.57 1.94
CA ILE A 217 -0.87 -1.86 1.07
C ILE A 217 -1.25 -0.38 1.05
N VAL A 218 -0.29 0.48 1.37
CA VAL A 218 -0.36 1.92 1.12
C VAL A 218 0.49 2.21 -0.12
N MET A 219 -0.15 2.65 -1.19
CA MET A 219 0.48 2.96 -2.46
C MET A 219 0.51 4.49 -2.66
N ILE A 220 1.69 5.04 -2.89
CA ILE A 220 1.92 6.48 -3.11
C ILE A 220 2.73 6.65 -4.40
N THR A 221 2.48 7.71 -5.14
CA THR A 221 3.27 8.06 -6.33
C THR A 221 3.85 9.46 -6.21
N HIS A 222 5.09 9.65 -6.62
CA HIS A 222 5.85 10.90 -6.58
C HIS A 222 6.73 11.03 -7.83
N GLY A 223 7.22 12.25 -8.06
CA GLY A 223 8.15 12.54 -9.15
C GLY A 223 7.44 13.08 -10.39
N GLU A 224 7.96 12.72 -11.57
CA GLU A 224 7.55 13.31 -12.85
C GLU A 224 6.66 12.39 -13.71
N TYR A 225 6.60 11.10 -13.40
CA TYR A 225 5.99 10.10 -14.27
C TYR A 225 4.61 9.65 -13.77
N TYR A 226 3.75 9.27 -14.72
CA TYR A 226 2.60 8.43 -14.41
C TYR A 226 3.04 6.96 -14.38
N HIS A 227 2.32 6.15 -13.62
CA HIS A 227 2.55 4.72 -13.48
C HIS A 227 1.23 3.96 -13.49
N THR A 228 1.30 2.63 -13.61
CA THR A 228 0.15 1.73 -13.37
C THR A 228 0.56 0.68 -12.36
N PHE A 229 0.09 0.77 -11.12
CA PHE A 229 0.37 -0.25 -10.10
C PHE A 229 -0.43 -1.52 -10.41
N HIS A 230 0.24 -2.68 -10.48
CA HIS A 230 -0.38 -3.98 -10.69
C HIS A 230 0.14 -5.01 -9.68
N MET A 231 -0.73 -5.92 -9.24
CA MET A 231 -0.38 -7.01 -8.33
C MET A 231 -0.97 -8.35 -8.79
N HIS A 232 -0.12 -9.36 -8.94
CA HIS A 232 -0.50 -10.67 -9.43
C HIS A 232 -1.34 -11.43 -8.40
N GLY A 233 -2.33 -12.20 -8.87
CA GLY A 233 -3.13 -13.12 -8.04
C GLY A 233 -4.15 -12.44 -7.10
N HIS A 234 -4.04 -11.15 -6.89
CA HIS A 234 -4.81 -10.39 -5.89
C HIS A 234 -5.55 -9.22 -6.55
N ARG A 235 -6.62 -8.74 -5.92
CA ARG A 235 -7.48 -7.65 -6.42
C ARG A 235 -8.11 -6.90 -5.26
N TRP A 236 -8.52 -5.66 -5.49
CA TRP A 236 -9.13 -4.79 -4.49
C TRP A 236 -10.25 -3.95 -5.10
N ALA A 237 -11.10 -3.35 -4.27
CA ALA A 237 -12.10 -2.38 -4.73
C ALA A 237 -11.48 -0.99 -4.90
N ASP A 238 -11.73 -0.30 -6.01
CA ASP A 238 -11.23 1.07 -6.23
C ASP A 238 -12.05 2.14 -5.46
N ASN A 239 -12.07 2.03 -4.14
CA ASN A 239 -12.73 2.94 -3.20
C ASN A 239 -11.80 3.32 -2.03
N ARG A 240 -12.35 4.00 -1.02
CA ARG A 240 -11.59 4.50 0.14
C ARG A 240 -10.78 3.43 0.88
N THR A 241 -11.32 2.23 1.07
CA THR A 241 -10.71 1.19 1.92
C THR A 241 -10.02 0.09 1.13
N GLY A 242 -10.26 0.00 -0.18
CA GLY A 242 -9.88 -1.16 -0.97
C GLY A 242 -10.84 -2.35 -0.84
N ILE A 243 -11.92 -2.20 -0.07
CA ILE A 243 -12.83 -3.30 0.32
C ILE A 243 -14.25 -2.88 -0.04
N LEU A 244 -15.01 -3.75 -0.71
CA LEU A 244 -16.44 -3.52 -0.94
C LEU A 244 -17.19 -3.51 0.39
N THR A 245 -18.07 -2.53 0.57
CA THR A 245 -18.88 -2.40 1.80
C THR A 245 -19.96 -3.48 1.93
N GLY A 246 -20.34 -4.11 0.83
CA GLY A 246 -21.35 -5.16 0.74
C GLY A 246 -21.73 -5.46 -0.70
N PRO A 247 -22.76 -6.31 -0.93
CA PRO A 247 -23.21 -6.67 -2.29
C PRO A 247 -23.79 -5.50 -3.09
N ASP A 248 -24.21 -4.42 -2.42
CA ASP A 248 -24.80 -3.24 -3.05
C ASP A 248 -23.75 -2.18 -3.43
N ASP A 249 -22.47 -2.41 -3.14
CA ASP A 249 -21.37 -1.50 -3.47
C ASP A 249 -21.01 -1.62 -4.96
N PRO A 250 -21.24 -0.58 -5.80
CA PRO A 250 -21.01 -0.67 -7.24
C PRO A 250 -19.55 -0.43 -7.64
N THR A 251 -18.64 -0.28 -6.67
CA THR A 251 -17.23 0.02 -6.92
C THR A 251 -16.60 -1.06 -7.80
N ARG A 252 -15.81 -0.62 -8.79
CA ARG A 252 -15.03 -1.53 -9.63
C ARG A 252 -14.00 -2.29 -8.80
N VAL A 253 -13.96 -3.61 -8.95
CA VAL A 253 -12.85 -4.44 -8.46
C VAL A 253 -11.75 -4.46 -9.51
N VAL A 254 -10.52 -4.14 -9.10
CA VAL A 254 -9.35 -3.99 -9.98
C VAL A 254 -8.15 -4.72 -9.40
N ASP A 255 -7.21 -5.08 -10.26
CA ASP A 255 -5.85 -5.52 -9.90
C ASP A 255 -4.78 -4.56 -10.42
N THR A 256 -5.21 -3.51 -11.12
CA THR A 256 -4.37 -2.55 -11.84
C THR A 256 -4.96 -1.15 -11.70
N LYS A 257 -4.14 -0.17 -11.34
CA LYS A 257 -4.58 1.23 -11.18
C LYS A 257 -3.53 2.20 -11.70
N ILE A 258 -3.93 3.09 -12.62
CA ILE A 258 -3.11 4.24 -13.03
C ILE A 258 -2.94 5.19 -11.85
N CYS A 259 -1.73 5.71 -11.67
CA CYS A 259 -1.42 6.69 -10.64
C CYS A 259 -0.38 7.72 -11.11
N GLY A 260 -0.48 8.96 -10.64
CA GLY A 260 0.42 10.07 -10.95
C GLY A 260 0.99 10.75 -9.70
N PRO A 261 1.84 11.78 -9.88
CA PRO A 261 2.52 12.43 -8.77
C PRO A 261 1.57 12.97 -7.69
N ALA A 262 1.92 12.70 -6.43
CA ALA A 262 1.17 12.97 -5.22
C ALA A 262 -0.16 12.20 -5.05
N GLU A 263 -0.53 11.30 -5.95
CA GLU A 263 -1.65 10.39 -5.72
C GLU A 263 -1.30 9.35 -4.66
N SER A 264 -2.29 9.02 -3.83
CA SER A 264 -2.18 7.96 -2.83
C SER A 264 -3.50 7.21 -2.73
N PHE A 265 -3.40 5.90 -2.55
CA PHE A 265 -4.52 5.00 -2.29
C PHE A 265 -4.01 3.83 -1.46
N GLY A 266 -4.93 3.02 -0.97
CA GLY A 266 -4.56 1.81 -0.28
C GLY A 266 -5.70 0.81 -0.26
N PHE A 267 -5.34 -0.42 0.10
CA PHE A 267 -6.27 -1.53 0.09
C PHE A 267 -5.78 -2.62 1.03
N GLN A 268 -6.68 -3.55 1.35
CA GLN A 268 -6.33 -4.76 2.08
C GLN A 268 -6.68 -5.99 1.25
N VAL A 269 -5.83 -7.01 1.31
CA VAL A 269 -6.07 -8.32 0.72
C VAL A 269 -5.94 -9.42 1.78
N ILE A 270 -6.61 -10.54 1.54
CA ILE A 270 -6.28 -11.78 2.22
C ILE A 270 -5.21 -12.49 1.40
N ALA A 271 -4.03 -12.67 1.99
CA ALA A 271 -2.85 -13.20 1.29
C ALA A 271 -3.14 -14.61 0.74
N GLY A 272 -3.03 -14.78 -0.58
CA GLY A 272 -3.26 -16.06 -1.26
C GLY A 272 -4.72 -16.49 -1.35
N GLU A 273 -5.69 -15.61 -1.11
CA GLU A 273 -7.12 -15.95 -1.18
C GLU A 273 -7.51 -16.46 -2.58
N GLY A 274 -7.97 -17.70 -2.65
CA GLY A 274 -8.36 -18.37 -3.89
C GLY A 274 -7.20 -18.73 -4.84
N VAL A 275 -5.97 -18.33 -4.53
CA VAL A 275 -4.79 -18.53 -5.41
C VAL A 275 -3.64 -19.30 -4.75
N GLY A 276 -3.59 -19.36 -3.42
CA GLY A 276 -2.58 -20.09 -2.65
C GLY A 276 -1.24 -19.36 -2.45
N ALA A 277 -0.30 -20.06 -1.82
CA ALA A 277 1.06 -19.59 -1.60
C ALA A 277 1.85 -19.48 -2.91
N GLY A 278 2.78 -18.52 -2.97
CA GLY A 278 3.62 -18.26 -4.12
C GLY A 278 4.39 -16.94 -4.01
N ALA A 279 5.37 -16.76 -4.90
CA ALA A 279 6.05 -15.48 -5.10
C ALA A 279 5.23 -14.64 -6.10
N TRP A 280 4.28 -13.86 -5.59
CA TRP A 280 3.38 -13.07 -6.41
C TRP A 280 4.01 -11.73 -6.76
N MET A 281 4.22 -11.44 -8.06
CA MET A 281 4.81 -10.17 -8.46
C MET A 281 3.87 -9.00 -8.19
N TYR A 282 4.45 -7.86 -7.81
CA TYR A 282 3.83 -6.56 -8.02
C TYR A 282 4.79 -5.70 -8.82
N HIS A 283 4.27 -4.87 -9.72
CA HIS A 283 5.11 -4.04 -10.57
C HIS A 283 4.35 -2.85 -11.15
N CYS A 284 5.10 -1.88 -11.68
CA CYS A 284 4.54 -0.93 -12.62
C CYS A 284 4.18 -1.66 -13.92
N HIS A 285 3.00 -1.46 -14.49
CA HIS A 285 2.55 -2.12 -15.71
C HIS A 285 2.76 -1.26 -16.97
N VAL A 286 3.44 -0.13 -16.86
CA VAL A 286 4.05 0.52 -18.02
C VAL A 286 5.24 -0.36 -18.40
N GLN A 287 5.21 -0.97 -19.60
CA GLN A 287 6.13 -2.05 -19.97
C GLN A 287 7.61 -1.70 -19.77
N SER A 288 8.03 -0.51 -20.21
CA SER A 288 9.41 -0.06 -20.02
C SER A 288 9.78 0.12 -18.55
N HIS A 289 8.83 0.50 -17.69
CA HIS A 289 9.08 0.70 -16.26
C HIS A 289 9.30 -0.63 -15.54
N SER A 290 8.51 -1.67 -15.87
CA SER A 290 8.76 -3.02 -15.36
C SER A 290 10.09 -3.59 -15.86
N ASP A 291 10.39 -3.43 -17.15
CA ASP A 291 11.63 -3.93 -17.75
C ASP A 291 12.87 -3.25 -17.14
N MET A 292 12.74 -1.99 -16.74
CA MET A 292 13.77 -1.22 -16.01
C MET A 292 13.75 -1.45 -14.50
N GLY A 293 12.98 -2.43 -14.00
CA GLY A 293 13.11 -2.93 -12.64
C GLY A 293 12.20 -2.32 -11.59
N MET A 294 11.11 -1.63 -11.98
CA MET A 294 10.03 -1.27 -11.06
C MET A 294 9.15 -2.48 -10.73
N ALA A 295 9.72 -3.44 -10.01
CA ALA A 295 9.05 -4.67 -9.57
C ALA A 295 9.55 -5.12 -8.18
N GLY A 296 8.68 -5.83 -7.46
CA GLY A 296 9.00 -6.55 -6.24
C GLY A 296 8.10 -7.78 -6.09
N LEU A 297 8.32 -8.55 -5.02
CA LEU A 297 7.58 -9.77 -4.74
C LEU A 297 6.75 -9.65 -3.47
N PHE A 298 5.49 -10.05 -3.56
CA PHE A 298 4.67 -10.42 -2.43
C PHE A 298 4.79 -11.93 -2.19
N LEU A 299 5.67 -12.28 -1.28
CA LEU A 299 6.06 -13.64 -0.91
C LEU A 299 5.05 -14.23 0.07
N VAL A 300 4.03 -14.91 -0.47
CA VAL A 300 2.98 -15.56 0.34
C VAL A 300 3.42 -16.99 0.67
N LYS A 301 3.73 -17.23 1.94
CA LYS A 301 4.17 -18.52 2.49
C LYS A 301 3.00 -19.42 2.84
N LYS A 302 3.20 -20.73 2.73
CA LYS A 302 2.36 -21.73 3.39
C LYS A 302 2.49 -21.65 4.91
N PRO A 303 1.58 -22.28 5.68
CA PRO A 303 1.70 -22.38 7.14
C PRO A 303 3.00 -23.03 7.64
N ASP A 304 3.63 -23.88 6.83
CA ASP A 304 4.93 -24.50 7.14
C ASP A 304 6.14 -23.60 6.81
N GLY A 305 5.91 -22.36 6.35
CA GLY A 305 6.93 -21.39 5.98
C GLY A 305 7.47 -21.51 4.56
N THR A 306 7.05 -22.52 3.78
CA THR A 306 7.57 -22.73 2.41
C THR A 306 6.82 -21.90 1.36
N ILE A 307 7.51 -21.57 0.25
CA ILE A 307 6.93 -20.92 -0.92
C ILE A 307 7.09 -21.84 -2.14
N PRO A 308 6.00 -22.28 -2.80
CA PRO A 308 6.08 -23.16 -3.96
C PRO A 308 6.87 -22.54 -5.11
N GLY A 309 7.87 -23.26 -5.63
CA GLY A 309 8.57 -22.89 -6.86
C GLY A 309 9.45 -21.63 -6.76
N TYR A 310 9.71 -21.13 -5.55
CA TYR A 310 10.55 -19.96 -5.32
C TYR A 310 11.90 -20.38 -4.73
N ASP A 311 12.98 -20.11 -5.46
CA ASP A 311 14.35 -20.16 -4.94
C ASP A 311 14.86 -18.72 -4.70
N PRO A 312 15.11 -18.31 -3.44
CA PRO A 312 15.64 -16.99 -3.12
C PRO A 312 16.97 -16.67 -3.84
N HIS A 313 17.78 -17.70 -4.11
CA HIS A 313 19.09 -17.54 -4.74
C HIS A 313 19.01 -17.31 -6.26
N GLU A 314 17.99 -17.81 -6.95
CA GLU A 314 17.79 -17.54 -8.38
C GLU A 314 17.27 -16.11 -8.60
N HIS A 315 16.35 -15.64 -7.76
CA HIS A 315 15.85 -14.26 -7.82
C HIS A 315 16.91 -13.20 -7.48
N ALA A 316 17.78 -13.45 -6.50
CA ALA A 316 18.89 -12.55 -6.20
C ALA A 316 19.91 -12.47 -7.36
N ARG A 317 20.11 -13.58 -8.09
CA ARG A 317 21.03 -13.63 -9.24
C ARG A 317 20.51 -12.81 -10.42
N THR A 318 19.22 -12.87 -10.75
CA THR A 318 18.65 -12.05 -11.83
C THR A 318 18.74 -10.56 -11.51
N ALA A 319 18.43 -10.16 -10.27
CA ALA A 319 18.63 -8.79 -9.79
C ALA A 319 20.10 -8.32 -9.94
N SER A 320 21.07 -9.15 -9.57
CA SER A 320 22.51 -8.82 -9.69
C SER A 320 23.05 -8.88 -11.13
N SER A 321 22.43 -9.65 -12.03
CA SER A 321 22.86 -9.77 -13.42
C SER A 321 22.45 -8.56 -14.27
N GLY A 322 21.34 -7.89 -13.92
CA GLY A 322 20.92 -6.63 -14.54
C GLY A 322 21.91 -5.48 -14.29
N GLU A 323 22.61 -5.48 -13.15
CA GLU A 323 23.70 -4.52 -12.88
C GLU A 323 24.91 -4.72 -13.80
N LYS A 324 25.14 -5.92 -14.35
CA LYS A 324 26.33 -6.22 -15.17
C LYS A 324 26.13 -6.00 -16.67
N SER A 325 24.90 -5.92 -17.18
CA SER A 325 24.64 -5.73 -18.62
C SER A 325 24.57 -4.27 -19.06
N GLY A 326 24.77 -3.30 -18.16
CA GLY A 326 24.65 -1.87 -18.45
C GLY A 326 25.81 -1.21 -19.21
N HIS A 327 26.79 -1.96 -19.75
CA HIS A 327 27.91 -1.42 -20.54
C HIS A 327 28.19 -2.29 -21.78
N ALA A 328 27.42 -2.08 -22.84
CA ALA A 328 27.86 -2.11 -24.24
C ALA A 328 26.63 -1.89 -25.12
N HIS A 329 26.47 -0.68 -25.66
CA HIS A 329 26.16 -0.36 -27.06
C HIS A 329 26.05 1.15 -27.23
#